data_AF-A0A8K0GIG6-F1
#
_entry.id   AF-A0A8K0GIG6-F1
#
_cell.length_a   1.000
_cell.length_b   1.000
_cell.length_c   1.000
_cell.angle_alpha   90.00
_cell.angle_beta   90.00
_cell.angle_gamma   90.00
#
_symmetry.space_group_name_H-M   'P 1'
#
loop_
_entity.id
_entity.type
_entity.pdbx_description
1 polymer ?
#
loop_
_entity_poly.entity_id
_entity_poly.type
_entity_poly.pdbx_seq_one_letter_code
_entity_poly.pdbx_strand_id
1 'polypeptide(L)'
;MDEANNMVADTDSKFTLWKRYLQDLFSQSITLDVEESEPIIIEDEVTTAIKAAKSGKATGPDKVSAEMIKLHDDKSIKLLTRLLNGIYRTVIIPTEWLTFTFITLPKIKNAKTT
;
A
#
# COMPACT_ATOMS: atom_id res chain seq x y z
N MET A 1 23.62 -7.70 -27.91
CA MET A 1 24.87 -8.22 -28.50
C MET A 1 25.21 -9.49 -27.75
N ASP A 2 25.71 -10.51 -28.43
CA ASP A 2 26.24 -11.71 -27.76
C ASP A 2 27.66 -11.44 -27.20
N GLU A 3 28.26 -12.42 -26.52
CA GLU A 3 29.63 -12.32 -25.97
C GLU A 3 30.71 -12.18 -27.05
N ALA A 4 30.36 -12.41 -28.31
CA ALA A 4 31.21 -12.21 -29.49
C ALA A 4 30.93 -10.87 -30.21
N ASN A 5 30.15 -9.98 -29.58
CA ASN A 5 29.79 -8.65 -30.07
C ASN A 5 28.98 -8.63 -31.39
N ASN A 6 28.24 -9.70 -31.70
CA ASN A 6 27.35 -9.78 -32.86
C ASN A 6 25.95 -9.24 -32.56
N MET A 7 25.28 -8.73 -33.60
CA MET A 7 23.93 -8.18 -33.52
C MET A 7 22.87 -9.29 -33.60
N VAL A 8 22.26 -9.60 -32.46
CA VAL A 8 21.21 -10.62 -32.35
C VAL A 8 19.87 -10.05 -32.84
N ALA A 9 19.49 -10.33 -34.09
CA ALA A 9 18.25 -9.85 -34.70
C ALA A 9 17.03 -10.76 -34.45
N ASP A 10 17.28 -12.06 -34.25
CA ASP A 10 16.28 -13.11 -34.08
C ASP A 10 15.56 -13.10 -32.72
N THR A 11 14.28 -13.49 -32.71
CA THR A 11 13.39 -13.39 -31.52
C THR A 11 13.72 -14.43 -30.46
N ASP A 12 13.96 -15.67 -30.84
CA ASP A 12 14.32 -16.76 -29.90
C ASP A 12 15.69 -16.52 -29.28
N SER A 13 16.60 -15.99 -30.09
CA SER A 13 17.94 -15.60 -29.67
C SER A 13 17.91 -14.45 -28.65
N LYS A 14 17.02 -13.46 -28.83
CA LYS A 14 16.78 -12.41 -27.82
C LYS A 14 16.24 -12.99 -26.53
N PHE A 15 15.23 -13.86 -26.59
CA PHE A 15 14.66 -14.48 -25.39
C PHE A 15 15.71 -15.24 -24.58
N THR A 16 16.58 -15.99 -25.25
CA THR A 16 17.68 -16.72 -24.63
C THR A 16 18.70 -15.78 -23.97
N LEU A 17 19.05 -14.68 -24.64
CA LEU A 17 19.95 -13.67 -24.09
C LEU A 17 19.37 -12.99 -22.84
N TRP A 18 18.09 -12.58 -22.90
CA TRP A 18 17.37 -11.98 -21.77
C TRP A 18 17.25 -12.95 -20.59
N LYS A 19 16.91 -14.21 -20.87
CA LYS A 19 16.82 -15.26 -19.84
C LYS A 19 18.17 -15.47 -19.15
N ARG A 20 19.26 -15.55 -19.91
CA ARG A 20 20.62 -15.70 -19.38
C ARG A 20 21.05 -14.48 -18.56
N TYR A 21 20.80 -13.27 -19.06
CA TYR A 21 21.09 -12.03 -18.33
C TYR A 21 20.36 -11.98 -16.98
N LEU A 22 19.06 -12.30 -16.96
CA LEU A 22 18.29 -12.34 -15.72
C LEU A 22 18.79 -13.44 -14.77
N GLN A 23 19.10 -14.62 -15.29
CA GLN A 23 19.67 -15.69 -14.49
C GLN A 23 20.99 -15.27 -13.85
N ASP A 24 21.88 -14.62 -14.59
CA ASP A 24 23.17 -14.15 -14.06
C ASP A 24 23.00 -13.01 -13.04
N LEU A 25 22.09 -12.06 -13.34
CA LEU A 25 21.74 -10.95 -12.46
C LEU A 25 21.16 -11.43 -11.11
N PHE A 26 20.32 -12.47 -11.12
CA PHE A 26 19.68 -13.01 -9.91
C PHE A 26 20.43 -14.21 -9.29
N SER A 27 21.43 -14.77 -9.98
CA SER A 27 22.31 -15.81 -9.41
C SER A 27 23.39 -15.21 -8.52
N GLN A 28 23.73 -13.93 -8.74
CA GLN A 28 24.41 -13.14 -7.73
C GLN A 28 23.43 -12.98 -6.56
N SER A 29 23.73 -13.61 -5.43
CA SER A 29 23.02 -13.32 -4.19
C SER A 29 23.22 -11.83 -3.91
N ILE A 30 22.24 -11.01 -4.25
CA ILE A 30 22.19 -9.65 -3.75
C ILE A 30 21.96 -9.84 -2.26
N THR A 31 23.04 -9.90 -1.48
CA THR A 31 22.99 -9.70 -0.04
C THR A 31 22.67 -8.22 0.12
N LEU A 32 21.39 -7.91 -0.06
CA LEU A 32 20.83 -6.74 0.54
C LEU A 32 21.01 -6.99 2.03
N ASP A 33 22.03 -6.36 2.64
CA ASP A 33 22.09 -6.10 4.08
C ASP A 33 20.97 -5.12 4.46
N VAL A 34 19.76 -5.40 3.99
CA VAL A 34 18.55 -4.86 4.54
C VAL A 34 18.36 -5.72 5.77
N GLU A 35 18.67 -5.16 6.94
CA GLU A 35 18.05 -5.64 8.17
C GLU A 35 16.58 -5.81 7.85
N GLU A 36 16.15 -7.06 7.68
CA GLU A 36 14.79 -7.45 7.30
C GLU A 36 13.90 -7.29 8.54
N SER A 37 14.00 -6.12 9.20
CA SER A 37 13.11 -5.74 10.26
C SER A 37 11.77 -5.45 9.59
N GLU A 38 10.75 -6.20 9.97
CA GLU A 38 9.38 -5.91 9.57
C GLU A 38 9.10 -4.42 9.80
N PRO A 39 8.63 -3.68 8.78
CA PRO A 39 8.34 -2.26 8.95
C PRO A 39 7.26 -2.07 10.01
N ILE A 40 7.61 -1.33 11.06
CA ILE A 40 6.71 -1.00 12.16
C ILE A 40 6.06 0.34 11.86
N ILE A 41 4.74 0.41 11.96
CA ILE A 41 3.99 1.66 11.86
C ILE A 41 4.30 2.49 13.11
N ILE A 42 4.80 3.72 12.94
CA ILE A 42 5.11 4.62 14.05
C ILE A 42 3.96 5.59 14.34
N GLU A 43 3.89 6.13 15.56
CA GLU A 43 2.83 7.06 16.00
C GLU A 43 2.76 8.33 15.13
N ASP A 44 3.90 8.79 14.60
CA ASP A 44 3.97 9.97 13.73
C ASP A 44 3.32 9.73 12.36
N GLU A 45 3.47 8.53 11.79
CA GLU A 45 2.80 8.14 10.55
C GLU A 45 1.28 8.11 10.74
N VAL A 46 0.83 7.54 11.85
CA VAL A 46 -0.60 7.49 12.19
C VAL A 46 -1.16 8.88 12.37
N THR A 47 -0.44 9.75 13.08
CA THR A 47 -0.84 11.15 13.28
C THR A 47 -0.90 11.90 11.96
N THR A 48 0.08 11.71 11.09
CA THR A 48 0.14 12.32 9.76
C THR A 48 -1.00 11.84 8.87
N ALA A 49 -1.31 10.54 8.89
CA ALA A 49 -2.42 9.95 8.15
C ALA A 49 -3.77 10.52 8.60
N ILE A 50 -3.99 10.67 9.91
CA ILE A 50 -5.23 11.25 10.46
C ILE A 50 -5.38 12.72 10.05
N LYS A 51 -4.29 13.50 10.09
CA LYS A 51 -4.30 14.89 9.62
C LYS A 51 -4.61 14.99 8.13
N ALA A 52 -4.06 14.09 7.32
CA ALA A 52 -4.27 14.04 5.87
C ALA A 52 -5.69 13.57 5.47
N ALA A 53 -6.43 12.89 6.36
CA ALA A 53 -7.78 12.42 6.07
C ALA A 53 -8.73 13.56 5.69
N LYS A 54 -9.55 13.39 4.66
CA LYS A 54 -10.48 14.42 4.20
C LYS A 54 -11.71 14.50 5.10
N SER A 55 -12.08 15.72 5.48
CA SER A 55 -13.33 16.01 6.20
C SER A 55 -14.53 16.09 5.24
N GLY A 56 -15.75 16.02 5.78
CA GLY A 56 -17.02 16.12 5.05
C GLY A 56 -17.37 14.87 4.25
N LYS A 57 -16.84 13.70 4.63
CA LYS A 57 -17.15 12.42 4.00
C LYS A 57 -18.30 11.72 4.71
N ALA A 58 -19.04 10.90 3.97
CA ALA A 58 -20.10 10.09 4.53
C ALA A 58 -19.51 9.11 5.55
N THR A 59 -20.17 8.98 6.70
CA THR A 59 -19.80 8.01 7.73
C THR A 59 -20.25 6.61 7.35
N GLY A 60 -19.57 5.60 7.87
CA GLY A 60 -20.05 4.22 7.80
C GLY A 60 -21.28 3.97 8.68
N PRO A 61 -21.73 2.70 8.74
CA PRO A 61 -22.80 2.26 9.65
C PRO A 61 -22.50 2.51 11.13
N ASP A 62 -21.21 2.58 11.48
CA ASP A 62 -20.69 2.89 12.82
C ASP A 62 -20.86 4.37 13.22
N LYS A 63 -21.22 5.24 12.28
CA LYS A 63 -21.37 6.70 12.46
C LYS A 63 -20.09 7.39 12.94
N VAL A 64 -18.93 6.77 12.75
CA VAL A 64 -17.64 7.38 13.08
C VAL A 64 -17.18 8.22 11.89
N SER A 65 -16.96 9.51 12.12
CA SER A 65 -16.51 10.44 11.09
C SER A 65 -14.99 10.68 11.16
N ALA A 66 -14.41 11.13 10.04
CA ALA A 66 -12.99 11.48 10.01
C ALA A 66 -12.68 12.64 10.97
N GLU A 67 -13.61 13.57 11.18
CA GLU A 67 -13.50 14.67 12.14
C GLU A 67 -13.40 14.16 13.57
N MET A 68 -14.18 13.13 13.92
CA MET A 68 -14.14 12.53 15.24
C MET A 68 -12.79 11.85 15.52
N ILE A 69 -12.21 11.20 14.50
CA ILE A 69 -10.86 10.62 14.59
C ILE A 69 -9.78 11.70 14.69
N LYS A 70 -9.97 12.85 14.03
CA LYS A 70 -9.06 14.02 14.16
C LYS A 70 -9.07 14.65 15.56
N LEU A 71 -10.11 14.41 16.36
CA LEU A 71 -10.19 14.82 17.77
C LEU A 71 -9.51 13.81 18.71
N HIS A 72 -8.42 13.18 18.25
CA HIS A 72 -7.69 12.19 19.03
C HIS A 72 -6.94 12.82 20.22
N ASP A 73 -6.70 12.02 21.25
CA ASP A 73 -5.69 12.27 22.26
C ASP A 73 -4.48 11.33 22.07
N ASP A 74 -3.38 11.57 22.79
CA ASP A 74 -2.15 10.77 22.69
C ASP A 74 -2.41 9.28 22.98
N LYS A 75 -3.36 8.98 23.86
CA LYS A 75 -3.75 7.60 24.20
C LYS A 75 -4.41 6.91 23.00
N SER A 76 -5.28 7.62 22.29
CA SER A 76 -5.94 7.11 21.09
C SER A 76 -4.94 6.82 19.98
N ILE A 77 -3.94 7.69 19.79
CA ILE A 77 -2.86 7.46 18.81
C ILE A 77 -2.06 6.21 19.15
N LYS A 78 -1.67 6.04 20.42
CA LYS A 78 -0.97 4.83 20.90
C LYS A 78 -1.78 3.56 20.70
N LEU A 79 -3.06 3.62 21.03
CA LEU A 79 -3.96 2.49 20.87
C LEU A 79 -4.11 2.10 19.40
N LEU A 80 -4.31 3.07 18.51
CA LEU A 80 -4.47 2.85 17.07
C LEU A 80 -3.18 2.31 16.45
N THR A 81 -2.03 2.86 16.82
CA THR A 81 -0.71 2.40 16.35
C THR A 81 -0.47 0.95 16.75
N ARG A 82 -0.78 0.58 18.00
CA ARG A 82 -0.68 -0.81 18.46
C ARG A 82 -1.64 -1.75 17.72
N LEU A 83 -2.88 -1.30 17.49
CA LEU A 83 -3.88 -2.07 16.75
C LEU A 83 -3.42 -2.34 15.32
N LEU A 84 -2.99 -1.31 14.60
CA LEU A 84 -2.55 -1.42 13.21
C LEU A 84 -1.31 -2.31 13.07
N ASN A 85 -0.32 -2.16 13.96
CA ASN A 85 0.82 -3.06 14.00
C ASN A 85 0.42 -4.51 14.32
N GLY A 86 -0.56 -4.71 15.20
CA GLY A 86 -1.10 -6.04 15.50
C GLY A 86 -1.74 -6.69 14.26
N ILE A 87 -2.53 -5.93 13.51
CA ILE A 87 -3.14 -6.40 12.24
C ILE A 87 -2.05 -6.69 11.21
N TYR A 88 -1.06 -5.81 11.08
CA TYR A 88 0.04 -5.95 10.11
C TYR A 88 0.86 -7.22 10.36
N ARG A 89 1.20 -7.50 11.63
CA ARG A 89 1.98 -8.69 12.03
C ARG A 89 1.19 -9.98 11.92
N THR A 90 -0.08 -9.96 12.30
CA THR A 90 -0.92 -11.17 12.30
C THR A 90 -1.48 -11.50 10.92
N VAL A 91 -1.55 -10.50 10.03
CA VAL A 91 -2.23 -10.58 8.73
C VAL A 91 -3.73 -10.93 8.89
N ILE A 92 -4.29 -10.69 10.08
CA ILE A 92 -5.71 -10.94 10.39
C ILE A 92 -6.45 -9.61 10.34
N ILE A 93 -7.27 -9.45 9.30
CA ILE A 93 -8.16 -8.29 9.16
C ILE A 93 -9.50 -8.59 9.86
N PRO A 94 -10.04 -7.67 10.68
CA PRO A 94 -11.36 -7.86 11.26
C PRO A 94 -12.44 -8.06 10.19
N THR A 95 -13.28 -9.09 10.34
CA THR A 95 -14.35 -9.41 9.38
C THR A 95 -15.31 -8.22 9.15
N GLU A 96 -15.54 -7.41 10.19
CA GLU A 96 -16.36 -6.20 10.11
C GLU A 96 -15.81 -5.19 9.09
N TRP A 97 -14.48 -5.13 8.89
CA TRP A 97 -13.86 -4.22 7.93
C TRP A 97 -14.00 -4.70 6.47
N LEU A 98 -14.37 -5.96 6.28
CA LEU A 98 -14.67 -6.53 4.96
C LEU A 98 -16.13 -6.26 4.55
N THR A 99 -16.94 -5.72 5.46
CA THR A 99 -18.35 -5.41 5.22
C THR A 99 -18.50 -3.94 4.88
N PHE A 100 -19.19 -3.63 3.78
CA PHE A 100 -19.35 -2.26 3.31
C PHE A 100 -20.72 -2.01 2.72
N THR A 101 -21.24 -0.80 2.94
CA THR A 101 -22.55 -0.37 2.45
C THR A 101 -22.39 0.45 1.18
N PHE A 102 -22.98 -0.02 0.10
CA PHE A 102 -23.05 0.75 -1.14
C PHE A 102 -24.31 1.60 -1.18
N ILE A 103 -24.13 2.89 -1.45
CA ILE A 103 -25.21 3.82 -1.72
C ILE A 103 -25.01 4.31 -3.16
N THR A 104 -25.94 3.97 -4.05
CA THR A 104 -25.88 4.41 -5.45
C THR A 104 -26.35 5.86 -5.53
N LEU A 105 -25.49 6.72 -6.09
CA LEU A 105 -25.83 8.13 -6.35
C LEU A 105 -26.02 8.33 -7.86
N PRO A 106 -27.15 8.93 -8.29
CA PRO A 106 -27.36 9.20 -9.71
C PRO A 106 -26.35 10.23 -10.21
N LYS A 107 -25.62 9.89 -11.29
CA LYS A 107 -24.65 10.79 -11.90
C LYS A 107 -25.37 11.94 -12.60
N ILE A 108 -25.07 13.18 -12.21
CA ILE A 108 -25.57 14.38 -12.88
C ILE A 108 -24.84 14.54 -14.22
N LYS A 109 -25.59 14.71 -15.33
CA LYS A 109 -25.03 14.75 -16.69
C LYS A 109 -24.05 15.91 -16.94
N ASN A 110 -24.20 17.03 -16.24
CA ASN A 110 -23.37 18.25 -16.36
C ASN A 110 -22.89 18.72 -14.98
N ALA A 111 -22.03 17.94 -14.31
CA ALA A 111 -21.48 18.34 -13.02
C ALA A 111 -20.58 19.58 -13.18
N LYS A 112 -20.86 20.66 -12.42
CA LYS A 112 -19.96 21.81 -12.33
C LYS A 112 -18.79 21.43 -11.43
N THR A 113 -17.58 21.40 -11.97
CA THR A 113 -16.37 21.30 -11.17
C THR A 113 -16.20 22.65 -10.46
N THR A 114 -16.33 22.65 -9.13
CA THR A 114 -16.10 23.83 -8.28
C THR A 114 -14.72 23.69 -7.66
#